data_AF-A0A2G9TFU5-F1
#
_entry.id   AF-A0A2G9TFU5-F1
#
_cell.length_a   1.000
_cell.length_b   1.000
_cell.length_c   1.000
_cell.angle_alpha   90.00
_cell.angle_beta   90.00
_cell.angle_gamma   90.00
#
_symmetry.space_group_name_H-M   'P 1'
#
loop_
_entity.id
_entity.type
_entity.pdbx_description
1 polymer ?
#
loop_
_entity_poly.entity_id
_entity_poly.type
_entity_poly.pdbx_seq_one_letter_code
_entity_poly.pdbx_strand_id
1 'polypeptide(L)' 'MDASLRSHRVQACDGEKVTLHCPRNTHIMIETGFYGRVVPESQLCPGRVPGRLGYDATCDVIQAKS' A
#
# COMPACT_ATOMS: atom_id res chain seq x y z
N MET A 1 20.61 -26.06 -13.08
CA MET A 1 20.33 -25.14 -11.97
C MET A 1 18.86 -24.78 -12.08
N ASP A 2 18.06 -25.30 -11.14
CA ASP A 2 16.60 -25.32 -11.18
C ASP A 2 16.03 -23.89 -11.10
N ALA A 3 15.37 -23.45 -12.17
CA ALA A 3 14.69 -22.16 -12.23
C ALA A 3 13.31 -22.30 -11.59
N SER A 4 13.27 -22.51 -10.28
CA SER A 4 12.01 -22.50 -9.54
C SER A 4 11.41 -21.09 -9.62
N LEU A 5 10.22 -20.97 -10.21
CA LEU A 5 9.45 -19.73 -10.20
C LEU A 5 9.07 -19.42 -8.75
N ARG A 6 9.69 -18.39 -8.16
CA ARG A 6 9.41 -17.96 -6.80
C ARG A 6 8.39 -16.83 -6.80
N SER A 7 7.19 -17.13 -6.31
CA SER A 7 6.15 -16.11 -6.08
C SER A 7 6.55 -15.22 -4.90
N HIS A 8 6.60 -13.91 -5.12
CA HIS A 8 6.89 -12.91 -4.11
C HIS A 8 5.68 -12.00 -3.94
N ARG A 9 5.30 -11.74 -2.69
CA ARG A 9 4.25 -10.78 -2.33
C ARG A 9 4.90 -9.59 -1.66
N VAL A 10 4.52 -8.40 -2.10
CA VAL A 10 4.97 -7.13 -1.55
C VAL A 10 3.75 -6.25 -1.33
N GLN A 11 3.80 -5.42 -0.30
CA GLN A 11 2.71 -4.55 0.10
C GLN A 11 3.29 -3.24 0.64
N ALA A 12 2.56 -2.15 0.45
CA ALA A 12 2.93 -0.82 0.92
C ALA A 12 1.66 -0.04 1.30
N CYS A 13 1.83 0.96 2.15
CA CYS A 13 0.75 1.87 2.51
C CYS A 13 0.64 3.04 1.52
N ASP A 14 -0.46 3.78 1.60
CA ASP A 14 -0.65 4.98 0.77
C ASP A 14 0.50 5.98 0.99
N GLY A 15 1.12 6.41 -0.11
CA GLY A 15 2.28 7.31 -0.10
C GLY A 15 3.65 6.61 -0.01
N GLU A 16 3.68 5.29 0.22
CA GLU A 16 4.91 4.49 0.20
C GLU A 16 5.18 3.90 -1.20
N LYS A 17 6.44 3.54 -1.46
CA LYS A 17 6.87 2.91 -2.73
C LYS A 17 7.22 1.45 -2.50
N VAL A 18 6.77 0.59 -3.42
CA VAL A 18 7.19 -0.81 -3.48
C VAL A 18 8.35 -0.95 -4.46
N THR A 19 9.37 -1.72 -4.10
CA THR A 19 10.47 -2.09 -4.99
C THR A 19 10.42 -3.59 -5.28
N LEU A 20 10.44 -3.95 -6.56
CA LEU A 20 10.51 -5.34 -7.02
C LEU A 20 11.92 -5.62 -7.53
N HIS A 21 12.47 -6.78 -7.16
CA HIS A 21 13.79 -7.23 -7.60
C HIS A 21 13.71 -8.63 -8.18
N CYS A 22 14.44 -8.87 -9.25
CA CYS A 22 14.57 -10.19 -9.86
C CYS A 22 16.05 -10.62 -9.88
N PRO A 23 16.35 -11.90 -9.61
CA PRO A 23 17.69 -12.45 -9.81
C PRO A 23 18.19 -12.26 -11.26
N ARG A 24 19.51 -12.34 -11.45
CA ARG A 24 20.12 -12.29 -12.79
C ARG A 24 19.46 -13.28 -13.74
N ASN A 25 19.22 -12.82 -14.97
CA ASN A 25 18.63 -13.61 -16.07
C ASN A 25 17.20 -14.09 -15.79
N THR A 26 16.46 -13.39 -14.93
CA THR A 26 15.03 -13.60 -14.72
C THR A 26 14.24 -12.31 -14.99
N HIS A 27 12.92 -12.43 -15.15
CA HIS A 27 12.04 -11.29 -15.40
C HIS A 27 10.94 -11.24 -14.34
N ILE A 28 10.47 -10.03 -14.02
CA ILE A 28 9.31 -9.84 -13.16
C ILE A 28 8.05 -10.07 -13.99
N MET A 29 7.17 -10.95 -13.52
CA MET A 29 5.82 -11.13 -14.04
C MET A 29 4.84 -10.85 -12.92
N ILE A 30 3.92 -9.90 -13.15
CA ILE A 30 2.89 -9.54 -12.16
C ILE A 30 1.68 -10.45 -12.37
N GLU A 31 1.47 -11.38 -11.44
CA GLU A 31 0.32 -12.30 -11.48
C GLU A 31 -0.97 -11.62 -10.99
N THR A 32 -0.87 -10.85 -9.91
CA THR A 32 -1.99 -10.15 -9.28
C THR A 32 -1.54 -8.80 -8.71
N GLY A 33 -2.44 -7.82 -8.70
CA GLY A 33 -2.21 -6.52 -8.10
C GLY A 33 -3.52 -5.98 -7.53
N PHE A 34 -3.46 -5.40 -6.34
CA PHE A 34 -4.62 -4.81 -5.67
C PHE A 34 -4.22 -3.49 -5.02
N TYR A 35 -5.06 -2.49 -5.19
CA TYR A 35 -4.95 -1.20 -4.53
C TYR A 35 -6.21 -0.97 -3.69
N GLY A 36 -6.04 -0.55 -2.44
CA GLY A 36 -7.11 -0.42 -1.45
C GLY A 36 -6.90 -1.34 -0.26
N ARG A 37 -8.00 -1.74 0.42
CA ARG A 37 -7.94 -2.57 1.62
C ARG A 37 -8.66 -3.91 1.44
N VAL A 38 -7.93 -5.01 1.60
CA VAL A 38 -8.46 -6.40 1.64
C VAL A 38 -8.30 -7.08 3.00
N VAL A 39 -7.53 -6.47 3.91
CA VAL A 39 -7.32 -6.97 5.28
C VAL A 39 -7.72 -5.90 6.30
N PRO A 40 -8.07 -6.28 7.53
CA PRO A 40 -8.40 -5.33 8.59
C PRO A 40 -7.31 -4.28 8.80
N GLU A 41 -7.71 -3.08 9.22
CA GLU A 41 -6.82 -1.95 9.47
C GLU A 41 -5.73 -2.23 10.49
N SER A 42 -6.05 -3.01 11.51
CA SER A 42 -5.08 -3.45 12.52
C SER A 42 -3.95 -4.33 11.97
N GLN A 43 -4.13 -4.96 10.80
CA GLN A 43 -3.19 -5.94 10.25
C GLN A 43 -2.22 -5.33 9.23
N LEU A 44 -2.67 -4.36 8.44
CA LEU A 44 -1.85 -3.71 7.43
C LEU A 44 -2.22 -2.24 7.32
N CYS A 45 -1.20 -1.38 7.40
CA CYS A 45 -1.37 0.07 7.37
C CYS A 45 -2.43 0.51 8.40
N PRO A 46 -2.16 0.31 9.72
CA PRO A 46 -3.02 0.87 10.74
C PRO A 46 -3.08 2.38 10.52
N GLY A 47 -4.28 2.94 10.46
CA GLY A 47 -4.47 4.38 10.35
C GLY A 47 -3.67 5.08 11.44
N ARG A 48 -3.19 6.28 11.13
CA ARG A 48 -2.51 7.10 12.12
C ARG A 48 -3.47 7.31 13.28
N VAL A 49 -3.18 6.67 14.41
CA VAL A 49 -3.95 6.83 15.63
C VAL A 49 -4.04 8.34 15.92
N PRO A 50 -5.26 8.89 16.13
CA PRO A 50 -5.42 10.29 16.48
C PRO A 50 -4.71 10.52 17.82
N GLY A 51 -3.51 11.08 17.76
CA GLY A 51 -2.59 11.14 18.89
C GLY A 51 -1.12 11.32 18.49
N ARG A 52 -0.76 11.04 17.23
CA ARG A 52 0.54 11.43 16.67
C ARG A 52 0.37 12.40 15.50
N LEU A 53 0.34 13.67 15.91
CA LEU A 53 0.44 14.95 15.17
C LEU A 53 0.45 14.88 13.63
N GLY A 54 -0.60 15.46 13.03
CA GLY A 54 -0.48 16.11 11.73
C GLY A 54 -1.55 15.82 10.67
N TYR A 55 -2.63 15.10 10.96
CA TYR A 55 -3.80 15.09 10.08
C TYR A 55 -4.86 15.97 10.71
N ASP A 56 -4.95 17.21 10.22
CA ASP A 56 -6.09 18.07 10.48
C ASP A 56 -7.28 17.45 9.75
N ALA A 57 -8.10 16.69 10.50
CA ALA A 57 -9.30 16.04 10.01
C ALA A 57 -10.47 17.03 9.88
N THR A 58 -10.23 18.33 9.78
CA THR A 58 -11.25 19.29 9.41
C THR A 58 -11.41 19.28 7.90
N CYS A 59 -12.38 18.52 7.42
CA CYS A 59 -13.01 18.87 6.15
C CYS A 59 -13.73 20.19 6.41
N ASP A 60 -13.14 21.32 6.01
CA ASP A 60 -13.83 22.60 5.98
C ASP A 60 -15.04 22.46 5.06
N VAL A 61 -16.21 22.24 5.66
CA VAL A 61 -17.48 22.25 4.94
C VAL A 61 -17.71 23.69 4.53
N ILE A 62 -17.34 24.03 3.29
CA ILE A 62 -17.66 25.34 2.72
C ILE A 62 -19.19 25.41 2.65
N GLN A 63 -19.81 26.11 3.61
CA GLN A 63 -21.25 26.37 3.59
C GLN A 63 -21.57 27.19 2.34
N ALA A 64 -22.20 26.57 1.35
CA ALA A 64 -22.87 27.30 0.28
C ALA A 64 -24.11 27.99 0.88
N LYS A 65 -24.06 29.31 1.03
CA LYS A 65 -25.25 30.12 1.30
C LYS A 65 -26.04 30.30 0.01
N SER A 66 -27.30 29.89 0.04
CA SER A 66 -28.35 30.17 -0.95
C SER A 66 -28.76 31.64 -0.96
#